data_AF-A0A350M3N7-F1
#
_entry.id   AF-A0A350M3N7-F1
#
_cell.length_a   1.000
_cell.length_b   1.000
_cell.length_c   1.000
_cell.angle_alpha   90.00
_cell.angle_beta   90.00
_cell.angle_gamma   90.00
#
_symmetry.space_group_name_H-M   'P 1'
#
loop_
_entity.id
_entity.type
_entity.pdbx_description
1 polymer ?
#
loop_
_entity_poly.entity_id
_entity_poly.type
_entity_poly.pdbx_seq_one_letter_code
_entity_poly.pdbx_strand_id
1 'polypeptide(L)'
;MELDALLEILDSNRFITCHSYVQSEINMLMHVADSMGFRVNTFTHILEGYKVADKMKRHGVGASSFSDWWAYKFEVNDAIPYNASLLNEQGIVTAINSDDAEMGRRLNQEAAKSVKYGG
;
A
#
# COMPACT_ATOMS: atom_id res chain seq x y z
N MET A 1 -0.97 -19.19 23.52
CA MET A 1 -1.69 -19.31 22.23
C MET A 1 -2.68 -18.19 21.99
N GLU A 2 -3.66 -17.93 22.87
CA GLU A 2 -4.73 -16.97 22.52
C GLU A 2 -4.24 -15.53 22.23
N LEU A 3 -3.11 -15.09 22.81
CA LEU A 3 -2.57 -13.74 22.61
C LEU A 3 -1.20 -13.69 21.92
N ASP A 4 -0.64 -14.84 21.52
CA ASP A 4 0.74 -14.91 21.01
C ASP A 4 0.89 -14.07 19.73
N ALA A 5 -0.14 -14.08 18.86
CA ALA A 5 -0.15 -13.26 17.65
C ALA A 5 -0.17 -11.76 17.94
N LEU A 6 -0.87 -11.32 19.00
CA LEU A 6 -0.88 -9.91 19.40
C LEU A 6 0.47 -9.50 19.98
N LEU A 7 1.07 -10.36 20.80
CA LEU A 7 2.41 -10.13 21.33
C LEU A 7 3.44 -10.03 20.19
N GLU A 8 3.39 -10.93 19.22
CA GLU A 8 4.26 -10.88 18.03
C GLU A 8 4.09 -9.59 17.21
N ILE A 9 2.87 -9.05 17.11
CA ILE A 9 2.63 -7.76 16.44
C ILE A 9 3.29 -6.62 17.21
N LEU A 10 3.10 -6.58 18.54
CA LEU A 10 3.68 -5.55 19.40
C LEU A 10 5.20 -5.59 19.41
N ASP A 11 5.78 -6.80 19.43
CA ASP A 11 7.22 -7.03 19.39
C ASP A 11 7.82 -6.94 17.97
N SER A 12 7.02 -6.59 16.96
CA SER A 12 7.44 -6.50 15.55
C SER A 12 8.03 -7.82 14.99
N ASN A 13 7.54 -8.96 15.47
CA ASN A 13 7.82 -10.29 14.94
C ASN A 13 6.77 -10.75 13.91
N ARG A 14 5.58 -10.14 13.93
CA ARG A 14 4.51 -10.36 12.94
C ARG A 14 4.06 -9.02 12.36
N PHE A 15 4.15 -8.90 11.04
CA PHE A 15 3.86 -7.65 10.34
C PHE A 15 2.46 -7.64 9.73
N ILE A 16 1.72 -6.55 9.95
CA ILE A 16 0.37 -6.40 9.42
C ILE A 16 0.45 -5.89 7.97
N THR A 17 -0.13 -6.66 7.06
CA THR A 17 -0.48 -6.21 5.71
C THR A 17 -2.00 -6.05 5.63
N CYS A 18 -2.49 -4.97 5.05
CA CYS A 18 -3.93 -4.72 4.93
C CYS A 18 -4.32 -4.32 3.52
N HIS A 19 -5.39 -4.92 3.02
CA HIS A 19 -6.03 -4.54 1.77
C HIS A 19 -6.64 -3.14 1.87
N SER A 20 -6.41 -2.28 0.88
CA SER A 20 -7.09 -0.99 0.77
C SER A 20 -7.06 -0.48 -0.67
N TYR A 21 -8.15 0.12 -1.14
CA TYR A 21 -8.12 0.87 -2.40
C TYR A 21 -8.17 2.38 -2.17
N VAL A 22 -9.08 2.81 -1.29
CA VAL A 22 -9.49 4.21 -1.18
C VAL A 22 -8.88 4.93 0.02
N GLN A 23 -8.69 6.25 -0.11
CA GLN A 23 -8.04 7.09 0.89
C GLN A 23 -8.70 7.05 2.26
N SER A 24 -10.03 6.86 2.31
CA SER A 24 -10.81 6.87 3.55
C SER A 24 -10.48 5.67 4.42
N GLU A 25 -10.35 4.48 3.81
CA GLU A 25 -9.97 3.23 4.48
C GLU A 25 -8.52 3.27 4.96
N ILE A 26 -7.60 3.75 4.09
CA ILE A 26 -6.18 3.89 4.41
C ILE A 26 -6.02 4.82 5.62
N ASN A 27 -6.66 5.99 5.57
CA ASN A 27 -6.61 6.97 6.65
C ASN A 27 -7.25 6.41 7.92
N MET A 28 -8.40 5.76 7.84
CA MET A 28 -9.09 5.18 9.00
C MET A 28 -8.20 4.16 9.72
N LEU A 29 -7.61 3.20 9.00
CA LEU A 29 -6.80 2.16 9.63
C LEU A 29 -5.51 2.72 10.24
N MET A 30 -4.86 3.69 9.59
CA MET A 30 -3.71 4.39 10.19
C MET A 30 -4.11 5.07 11.51
N HIS A 31 -5.24 5.78 11.55
CA HIS A 31 -5.72 6.40 12.80
C HIS A 31 -6.00 5.37 13.91
N VAL A 32 -6.61 4.23 13.57
CA VAL A 32 -6.83 3.14 14.55
C VAL A 32 -5.49 2.62 15.06
N ALA A 33 -4.55 2.34 14.16
CA ALA A 33 -3.22 1.84 14.49
C ALA A 33 -2.45 2.78 15.42
N ASP A 34 -2.45 4.08 15.10
CA ASP A 34 -1.83 5.12 15.93
C ASP A 34 -2.50 5.22 17.31
N SER A 35 -3.84 5.15 17.36
CA SER A 35 -4.60 5.25 18.62
C SER A 35 -4.41 4.06 19.56
N MET A 36 -4.12 2.88 19.01
CA MET A 36 -3.98 1.62 19.74
C MET A 36 -2.52 1.21 19.92
N GLY A 37 -1.57 1.95 19.34
CA GLY A 37 -0.13 1.70 19.50
C GLY A 37 0.40 0.50 18.73
N PHE A 38 -0.17 0.18 17.56
CA PHE A 38 0.38 -0.84 16.66
C PHE A 38 0.74 -0.24 15.30
N ARG A 39 1.55 -0.95 14.52
CA ARG A 39 2.01 -0.47 13.21
C ARG A 39 1.49 -1.34 12.07
N VAL A 40 0.78 -0.71 11.13
CA VAL A 40 0.55 -1.28 9.80
C VAL A 40 1.86 -1.26 9.03
N ASN A 41 2.31 -2.42 8.55
CA ASN A 41 3.56 -2.52 7.79
C ASN A 41 3.35 -2.16 6.33
N THR A 42 2.25 -2.62 5.73
CA THR A 42 2.00 -2.40 4.30
C THR A 42 0.51 -2.33 4.01
N PHE A 43 0.12 -1.39 3.17
CA PHE A 43 -1.17 -1.43 2.49
C PHE A 43 -1.02 -2.07 1.11
N THR A 44 -1.89 -3.04 0.78
CA THR A 44 -1.93 -3.69 -0.53
C THR A 44 -2.98 -3.03 -1.43
N HIS A 45 -2.70 -3.05 -2.74
CA HIS A 45 -3.35 -2.30 -3.83
C HIS A 45 -3.17 -0.79 -3.74
N ILE A 46 -3.60 -0.18 -2.64
CA ILE A 46 -3.38 1.22 -2.25
C ILE A 46 -3.51 2.22 -3.42
N LEU A 47 -4.53 2.07 -4.24
CA LEU A 47 -4.66 2.80 -5.50
C LEU A 47 -4.87 4.31 -5.33
N GLU A 48 -5.39 4.74 -4.18
CA GLU A 48 -5.48 6.14 -3.78
C GLU A 48 -4.41 6.57 -2.75
N GLY A 49 -3.33 5.80 -2.60
CA GLY A 49 -2.24 6.13 -1.67
C GLY A 49 -1.66 7.52 -1.89
N TYR A 50 -1.56 7.95 -3.16
CA TYR A 50 -1.10 9.28 -3.56
C TYR A 50 -1.89 10.42 -2.89
N LYS A 51 -3.17 10.21 -2.55
CA LYS A 51 -4.01 11.20 -1.87
C LYS A 51 -3.66 11.37 -0.39
N VAL A 52 -2.92 10.42 0.20
CA VAL A 52 -2.59 10.37 1.65
C VAL A 52 -1.11 10.08 1.92
N ALA A 53 -0.24 10.32 0.93
CA ALA A 53 1.18 9.99 1.02
C ALA A 53 1.90 10.68 2.19
N ASP A 54 1.55 11.93 2.51
CA ASP A 54 2.09 12.67 3.66
C ASP A 54 1.78 11.98 5.00
N LYS A 55 0.59 11.40 5.12
CA LYS A 55 0.14 10.67 6.31
C LYS A 55 0.84 9.32 6.38
N MET A 56 0.93 8.60 5.25
CA MET A 56 1.66 7.33 5.18
C MET A 56 3.13 7.49 5.55
N LYS A 57 3.78 8.56 5.09
CA LYS A 57 5.17 8.86 5.42
C LYS A 57 5.37 9.12 6.91
N ARG A 58 4.43 9.83 7.55
CA ARG A 58 4.43 10.03 9.02
C ARG A 58 4.17 8.75 9.80
N HIS A 59 3.24 7.91 9.33
CA HIS A 59 2.92 6.60 9.91
C HIS A 59 4.09 5.62 9.81
N GLY A 60 4.86 5.71 8.71
CA GLY A 60 5.93 4.76 8.39
C GLY A 60 5.42 3.45 7.76
N VAL A 61 4.26 3.47 7.13
CA VAL A 61 3.69 2.33 6.40
C VAL A 61 4.24 2.26 4.97
N GLY A 62 4.45 1.05 4.45
CA GLY A 62 4.80 0.80 3.06
C GLY A 62 3.60 0.65 2.13
N ALA A 63 3.86 0.68 0.83
CA ALA A 63 2.85 0.53 -0.21
C ALA A 63 3.17 -0.66 -1.12
N SER A 64 2.20 -1.54 -1.35
CA SER A 64 2.26 -2.57 -2.37
C SER A 64 1.13 -2.33 -3.36
N SER A 65 1.42 -1.68 -4.49
CA SER A 65 0.40 -1.17 -5.40
C SER A 65 0.32 -1.94 -6.72
N PHE A 66 -0.81 -1.81 -7.42
CA PHE A 66 -0.86 -2.16 -8.83
C PHE A 66 -0.25 -1.02 -9.66
N SER A 67 0.36 -1.39 -10.78
CA SER A 67 1.09 -0.48 -11.68
C SER A 67 0.16 0.49 -12.42
N ASP A 68 -0.81 -0.04 -13.16
CA ASP A 68 -1.73 0.71 -14.02
C ASP A 68 -3.11 0.04 -14.15
N TRP A 69 -3.51 -0.75 -13.15
CA TRP A 69 -4.77 -1.48 -13.16
C TRP A 69 -5.80 -0.74 -12.33
N TRP A 70 -6.79 -0.12 -12.99
CA TRP A 70 -7.89 0.57 -12.33
C TRP A 70 -9.16 0.61 -13.18
N ALA A 71 -10.21 1.27 -12.69
CA ALA A 71 -11.54 1.40 -13.32
C ALA A 71 -12.29 0.08 -13.60
N TYR A 72 -11.81 -1.07 -13.11
CA TYR A 72 -12.50 -2.36 -13.21
C TYR A 72 -13.58 -2.53 -12.11
N LYS A 73 -13.61 -1.65 -11.11
CA LYS A 73 -14.65 -1.52 -10.08
C LYS A 73 -14.92 -0.05 -9.78
N PHE A 74 -16.08 0.23 -9.19
CA PHE A 74 -16.45 1.59 -8.78
C PHE A 74 -15.48 2.21 -7.78
N GLU A 75 -14.99 1.42 -6.81
CA GLU A 75 -14.08 1.89 -5.74
C GLU A 75 -12.70 2.32 -6.25
N VAL A 76 -12.29 1.89 -7.44
CA VAL A 76 -10.96 2.17 -8.03
C VAL A 76 -11.03 3.15 -9.19
N ASN A 77 -12.12 3.90 -9.32
CA ASN A 77 -12.34 4.79 -10.46
C ASN A 77 -11.40 6.01 -10.47
N ASP A 78 -10.98 6.45 -9.27
CA ASP A 78 -10.12 7.62 -9.06
C ASP A 78 -8.62 7.28 -8.99
N ALA A 79 -8.26 6.02 -9.21
CA ALA A 79 -6.87 5.61 -9.23
C ALA A 79 -6.14 6.23 -10.44
N ILE A 80 -4.84 6.46 -10.27
CA ILE A 80 -3.99 7.00 -11.32
C ILE A 80 -2.72 6.14 -11.46
N PRO A 81 -2.14 6.01 -12.67
CA PRO A 81 -0.93 5.22 -12.89
C PRO A 81 0.32 5.82 -12.22
N TYR A 82 0.24 7.07 -11.76
CA TYR A 82 1.32 7.78 -11.08
C TYR A 82 1.43 7.41 -9.60
N ASN A 83 0.47 6.66 -9.04
CA ASN A 83 0.38 6.39 -7.61
C ASN A 83 1.69 5.84 -7.03
N ALA A 84 2.27 4.81 -7.67
CA ALA A 84 3.52 4.22 -7.21
C ALA A 84 4.71 5.21 -7.27
N SER A 85 4.81 6.03 -8.32
CA SER A 85 5.88 7.04 -8.43
C SER A 85 5.75 8.10 -7.34
N LEU A 86 4.55 8.66 -7.16
CA LEU A 86 4.29 9.71 -6.17
C LEU A 86 4.57 9.22 -4.75
N LEU A 87 4.22 7.97 -4.42
CA LEU A 87 4.55 7.38 -3.13
C LEU A 87 6.07 7.23 -2.95
N ASN A 88 6.77 6.73 -3.97
CA ASN A 88 8.22 6.58 -3.94
C ASN A 88 8.95 7.93 -3.83
N GLU A 89 8.50 8.95 -4.55
CA GLU A 89 9.01 10.33 -4.49
C GLU A 89 8.84 10.96 -3.09
N GLN A 90 7.74 10.63 -2.40
CA GLN A 90 7.54 11.00 -0.98
C GLN A 90 8.40 10.16 -0.01
N GLY A 91 9.24 9.26 -0.53
CA GLY A 91 10.14 8.41 0.24
C GLY A 91 9.43 7.29 0.98
N ILE A 92 8.27 6.84 0.50
CA ILE A 92 7.56 5.67 1.02
C ILE A 92 8.14 4.43 0.34
N VAL A 93 8.41 3.37 1.12
CA VAL A 93 8.82 2.08 0.56
C VAL A 93 7.67 1.55 -0.29
N THR A 94 7.89 1.52 -1.60
CA THR A 94 6.84 1.22 -2.58
C THR A 94 7.24 0.00 -3.41
N ALA A 95 6.32 -0.95 -3.52
CA ALA A 95 6.44 -2.17 -4.29
C ALA A 95 5.27 -2.30 -5.27
N ILE A 96 5.46 -3.12 -6.31
CA ILE A 96 4.41 -3.48 -7.26
C ILE A 96 4.01 -4.94 -7.05
N ASN A 97 2.71 -5.21 -6.98
CA ASN A 97 2.12 -6.55 -7.00
C ASN A 97 1.11 -6.69 -8.15
N SER A 98 0.63 -7.91 -8.40
CA SER A 98 -0.35 -8.20 -9.46
C SER A 98 -1.58 -8.97 -8.98
N ASP A 99 -1.50 -9.67 -7.85
CA ASP A 99 -2.48 -10.68 -7.41
C ASP A 99 -2.79 -11.76 -8.47
N ASP A 100 -1.92 -11.88 -9.47
CA ASP A 100 -2.05 -12.76 -10.61
C ASP A 100 -0.76 -13.58 -10.73
N ALA A 101 -0.92 -14.91 -10.66
CA ALA A 101 0.17 -15.88 -10.68
C ALA A 101 0.94 -15.90 -12.02
N GLU A 102 0.28 -15.57 -13.13
CA GLU A 102 0.93 -15.45 -14.43
C GLU A 102 1.73 -14.15 -14.52
N MET A 103 1.15 -13.06 -14.03
CA MET A 103 1.81 -11.74 -14.03
C MET A 103 2.96 -11.63 -13.03
N GLY A 104 3.06 -12.53 -12.05
CA GLY A 104 4.18 -12.59 -11.10
C GLY A 104 5.56 -12.67 -11.78
N ARG A 105 5.66 -13.26 -12.98
CA ARG A 105 6.91 -13.32 -13.78
C ARG A 105 7.20 -12.05 -14.57
N ARG A 106 6.26 -11.10 -14.61
CA ARG A 106 6.33 -9.85 -15.37
C ARG A 106 6.35 -8.61 -14.47
N LEU A 107 6.50 -8.78 -13.15
CA LEU A 107 6.51 -7.66 -12.21
C LEU A 107 7.60 -6.62 -12.49
N ASN A 108 8.71 -7.00 -13.12
CA ASN A 108 9.72 -6.04 -13.59
C ASN A 108 9.19 -5.11 -14.70
N GLN A 109 8.34 -5.64 -15.60
CA GLN A 109 7.67 -4.85 -16.63
C GLN A 109 6.59 -3.96 -16.00
N GLU A 110 5.85 -4.50 -15.02
CA GLU A 110 4.86 -3.73 -14.26
C GLU A 110 5.51 -2.59 -13.47
N ALA A 111 6.67 -2.84 -12.83
CA ALA A 111 7.45 -1.82 -12.14
C ALA A 111 7.98 -0.75 -13.10
N ALA A 112 8.42 -1.13 -14.30
CA ALA A 112 8.90 -0.17 -15.31
C ALA A 112 7.83 0.83 -15.75
N LYS A 113 6.54 0.49 -15.63
CA LYS A 113 5.44 1.44 -15.88
C LYS A 113 5.51 2.64 -14.93
N SER A 114 5.96 2.46 -13.70
CA SER A 114 6.14 3.58 -12.76
C SER A 114 7.13 4.62 -13.27
N VAL A 115 8.17 4.21 -14.00
CA VAL A 115 9.12 5.13 -14.66
C VAL A 115 8.47 5.80 -15.86
N LYS A 116 7.69 5.06 -16.67
CA LYS A 116 6.95 5.64 -17.81
C LYS A 116 6.02 6.77 -17.38
N TYR A 117 5.34 6.62 -16.25
CA TYR A 117 4.42 7.63 -15.74
C TYR A 117 5.15 8.69 -14.90
N GLY A 118 6.06 8.29 -14.01
CA GLY A 118 6.73 9.17 -13.04
C GLY A 118 7.93 9.97 -13.55
N GLY A 119 8.59 9.52 -14.63
CA GLY A 119 9.84 10.11 -15.13
C GLY A 119 11.09 9.35 -14.71
#